data_AF-A0A813ZIF2-F1
#
_entry.id   AF-A0A813ZIF2-F1
#
_cell.length_a   1.000
_cell.length_b   1.000
_cell.length_c   1.000
_cell.angle_alpha   90.00
_cell.angle_beta   90.00
_cell.angle_gamma   90.00
#
_symmetry.space_group_name_H-M   'P 1'
#
loop_
_entity.id
_entity.type
_entity.pdbx_description
1 polymer ?
#
loop_
_entity_poly.entity_id
_entity_poly.type
_entity_poly.pdbx_seq_one_letter_code
_entity_poly.pdbx_strand_id
1 'polypeptide(L)'
;MHLVIFVLLLISCACDIKVFIDQIKGQYNISIDNQIWFHSSRTALYVNNRWYSSNDSTVPLIDTRFVQCNDPNLGNWNETQLIYILNRNGIISNITGHIRQWNSQSALTFHLDTGDKILMNSKLLDKNQIRTIFPSFNIEQIDGNDNRGVIMGFDSQHAGIWNSSSEIIRNSLEGGPVILFDLNKKGQDNVVIISSFSQFMAISLNQQDNILQYGVMDSMITIPVNYSNSLILFYSSEGINKAIHDWGQMM
;
A
#
# COMPACT_ATOMS: atom_id res chain seq x y z
N MET A 1 32.28 -13.89 -45.34
CA MET A 1 31.90 -13.19 -44.10
C MET A 1 30.39 -13.17 -44.00
N HIS A 2 29.81 -13.96 -43.10
CA HIS A 2 28.36 -13.93 -42.84
C HIS A 2 28.11 -13.02 -41.65
N LEU A 3 27.41 -11.91 -41.90
CA LEU A 3 26.93 -10.98 -40.89
C LEU A 3 25.65 -11.56 -40.29
N VAL A 4 25.74 -12.13 -39.08
CA VAL A 4 24.57 -12.58 -38.32
C VAL A 4 24.03 -11.35 -37.59
N ILE A 5 22.88 -10.83 -38.05
CA ILE A 5 22.15 -9.76 -37.37
C ILE A 5 21.34 -10.40 -36.25
N PHE A 6 21.77 -10.18 -35.01
CA PHE A 6 21.03 -10.57 -33.81
C PHE A 6 19.94 -9.52 -33.54
N VAL A 7 18.73 -9.77 -34.02
CA VAL A 7 17.56 -8.93 -33.69
C VAL A 7 17.13 -9.31 -32.27
N LEU A 8 17.57 -8.51 -31.29
CA LEU A 8 17.10 -8.60 -29.92
C LEU A 8 15.71 -7.94 -29.86
N LEU A 9 14.66 -8.73 -30.02
CA LEU A 9 13.29 -8.32 -29.74
C LEU A 9 13.12 -8.21 -28.21
N LEU A 10 13.46 -7.04 -27.67
CA LEU A 10 13.04 -6.65 -26.32
C LEU A 10 11.53 -6.38 -26.38
N ILE A 11 10.73 -7.42 -26.17
CA ILE A 11 9.33 -7.25 -25.81
C ILE A 11 9.34 -6.71 -24.37
N SER A 12 9.55 -5.41 -24.20
CA SER A 12 9.35 -4.78 -22.91
C SER A 12 7.84 -4.75 -22.68
N CYS A 13 7.32 -5.74 -21.97
CA CYS A 13 6.08 -5.56 -21.23
C CYS A 13 6.43 -4.58 -20.09
N ALA A 14 6.43 -3.29 -20.41
CA ALA A 14 6.74 -2.23 -19.46
C ALA A 14 5.48 -2.05 -18.60
N CYS A 15 5.41 -2.78 -17.49
CA CYS A 15 4.54 -2.34 -16.41
C CYS A 15 5.14 -1.03 -15.90
N ASP A 16 4.42 0.06 -16.10
CA ASP A 16 4.89 1.41 -15.79
C ASP A 16 5.07 1.60 -14.28
N ILE A 17 4.35 0.82 -13.48
CA ILE A 17 4.50 0.74 -12.04
C ILE A 17 5.43 -0.41 -11.62
N LYS A 18 6.40 -0.11 -10.77
CA LYS A 18 7.36 -1.08 -10.22
C LYS A 18 7.50 -0.88 -8.72
N VAL A 19 7.73 -1.97 -8.01
CA VAL A 19 8.09 -1.95 -6.58
C VAL A 19 9.52 -2.47 -6.39
N PHE A 20 10.30 -1.73 -5.60
CA PHE A 20 11.65 -2.11 -5.18
C PHE A 20 11.62 -2.35 -3.68
N ILE A 21 12.12 -3.50 -3.23
CA ILE A 21 12.01 -3.94 -1.83
C ILE A 21 13.41 -4.17 -1.27
N ASP A 22 13.72 -3.53 -0.15
CA ASP A 22 14.86 -3.85 0.70
C ASP A 22 14.56 -5.17 1.42
N GLN A 23 15.16 -6.27 0.96
CA GLN A 23 14.94 -7.62 1.50
C GLN A 23 15.45 -7.81 2.93
N ILE A 24 16.25 -6.88 3.45
CA ILE A 24 16.80 -6.94 4.81
C ILE A 24 15.88 -6.18 5.76
N LYS A 25 15.39 -5.01 5.36
CA LYS A 25 14.58 -4.13 6.23
C LYS A 25 13.07 -4.25 6.00
N GLY A 26 12.65 -4.78 4.86
CA GLY A 26 11.25 -4.83 4.43
C GLY A 26 10.68 -3.47 4.03
N GLN A 27 11.52 -2.45 3.91
CA GLN A 27 11.15 -1.17 3.32
C GLN A 27 11.03 -1.32 1.81
N TYR A 28 10.16 -0.56 1.18
CA TYR A 28 9.94 -0.62 -0.25
C TYR A 28 9.61 0.74 -0.85
N ASN A 29 9.99 0.91 -2.11
CA ASN A 29 9.71 2.11 -2.88
C ASN A 29 8.88 1.73 -4.10
N ILE A 30 7.93 2.58 -4.46
CA ILE A 30 7.12 2.41 -5.65
C ILE A 30 7.54 3.48 -6.64
N SER A 31 7.88 3.05 -7.85
CA SER A 31 8.21 3.94 -8.95
C SER A 31 7.21 3.83 -10.08
N ILE A 32 6.92 4.96 -10.71
CA ILE A 32 6.10 5.08 -11.91
C ILE A 32 6.92 5.85 -12.94
N ASP A 33 7.02 5.34 -14.16
CA ASP A 33 7.87 5.90 -15.22
C ASP A 33 9.34 6.13 -14.78
N ASN A 34 9.84 5.21 -13.95
CA ASN A 34 11.16 5.25 -13.31
C ASN A 34 11.38 6.46 -12.36
N GLN A 35 10.32 7.16 -11.96
CA GLN A 35 10.35 8.16 -10.89
C GLN A 35 9.77 7.57 -9.62
N ILE A 36 10.37 7.84 -8.46
CA ILE A 36 9.82 7.37 -7.17
C ILE A 36 8.57 8.17 -6.86
N TRP A 37 7.48 7.48 -6.55
CA TRP A 37 6.23 8.09 -6.09
C TRP A 37 6.01 7.87 -4.59
N PHE A 38 6.43 6.73 -4.06
CA PHE A 38 6.21 6.41 -2.66
C PHE A 38 7.45 5.78 -2.03
N HIS A 39 7.82 6.27 -0.86
CA HIS A 39 8.62 5.52 0.10
C HIS A 39 7.67 4.89 1.12
N SER A 40 7.83 3.59 1.37
CA SER A 40 7.13 2.92 2.46
C SER A 40 7.51 3.52 3.80
N SER A 41 6.59 3.51 4.75
CA SER A 41 6.91 3.77 6.15
C SER A 41 7.01 2.44 6.93
N ARG A 42 6.47 2.39 8.16
CA ARG A 42 6.51 1.22 9.03
C ARG A 42 5.40 0.20 8.74
N THR A 43 5.69 -1.06 9.05
CA THR A 43 4.67 -2.08 9.32
C THR A 43 4.44 -2.13 10.82
N ALA A 44 3.20 -2.08 11.29
CA ALA A 44 2.93 -2.09 12.73
C ALA A 44 1.58 -2.72 13.09
N LEU A 45 1.47 -3.20 14.33
CA LEU A 45 0.26 -3.80 14.90
C LEU A 45 0.08 -3.32 16.34
N TYR A 46 -1.17 -3.04 16.71
CA TYR A 46 -1.57 -2.74 18.08
C TYR A 46 -2.21 -3.96 18.74
N VAL A 47 -1.48 -4.59 19.66
CA VAL A 47 -1.88 -5.84 20.32
C VAL A 47 -1.49 -5.79 21.79
N ASN A 48 -2.25 -6.43 22.68
CA ASN A 48 -2.02 -6.40 24.12
C ASN A 48 -1.90 -4.96 24.68
N ASN A 49 -2.64 -4.02 24.08
CA ASN A 49 -2.63 -2.59 24.37
C ASN A 49 -1.27 -1.90 24.15
N ARG A 50 -0.45 -2.42 23.24
CA ARG A 50 0.87 -1.88 22.90
C ARG A 50 1.08 -1.90 21.39
N TRP A 51 1.77 -0.88 20.89
CA TRP A 51 2.27 -0.84 19.53
C TRP A 51 3.52 -1.70 19.38
N TYR A 52 3.51 -2.53 18.34
CA TYR A 52 4.65 -3.27 17.84
C TYR A 52 4.91 -2.85 16.39
N SER A 53 6.16 -2.59 16.02
CA SER A 53 6.52 -1.97 14.74
C SER A 53 7.82 -2.54 14.15
N SER A 54 7.96 -2.43 12.83
CA SER A 54 9.23 -2.68 12.16
C SER A 54 10.29 -1.63 12.54
N ASN A 55 9.89 -0.36 12.68
CA ASN A 55 10.80 0.74 13.06
C ASN A 55 11.49 0.58 14.42
N ASP A 56 10.83 -0.01 15.42
CA ASP A 56 11.41 -0.23 16.76
C ASP A 56 11.91 -1.68 16.94
N SER A 57 11.94 -2.45 15.85
CA SER A 57 12.37 -3.86 15.81
C SER A 57 11.57 -4.81 16.71
N THR A 58 10.37 -4.41 17.15
CA THR A 58 9.47 -5.31 17.89
C THR A 58 8.62 -6.20 16.97
N VAL A 59 8.59 -5.87 15.67
CA VAL A 59 8.11 -6.72 14.55
C VAL A 59 9.21 -6.79 13.48
N PRO A 60 10.34 -7.49 13.74
CA PRO A 60 11.42 -7.54 12.77
C PRO A 60 11.06 -8.45 11.58
N LEU A 61 11.55 -8.08 10.40
CA LEU A 61 11.51 -8.94 9.22
C LEU A 61 12.46 -10.11 9.44
N ILE A 62 11.99 -11.34 9.20
CA ILE A 62 12.79 -12.56 9.37
C ILE A 62 13.05 -13.31 8.06
N ASP A 63 12.19 -13.12 7.05
CA ASP A 63 12.28 -13.82 5.78
C ASP A 63 11.56 -13.02 4.68
N THR A 64 12.02 -13.18 3.44
CA THR A 64 11.36 -12.65 2.25
C THR A 64 11.19 -13.77 1.24
N ARG A 65 9.97 -13.96 0.73
CA ARG A 65 9.67 -15.00 -0.27
C ARG A 65 9.12 -14.42 -1.55
N PHE A 66 9.36 -15.11 -2.64
CA PHE A 66 8.85 -14.76 -3.96
C PHE A 66 7.89 -15.83 -4.43
N VAL A 67 6.71 -15.39 -4.86
CA VAL A 67 5.65 -16.26 -5.36
C VAL A 67 5.15 -15.69 -6.68
N GLN A 68 4.78 -16.56 -7.61
CA GLN A 68 4.11 -16.17 -8.85
C GLN A 68 2.86 -17.01 -8.96
N CYS A 69 1.77 -16.40 -9.40
CA CYS A 69 0.51 -17.11 -9.62
C CYS A 69 -0.33 -16.41 -10.69
N ASN A 70 -1.48 -17.00 -10.99
CA ASN A 70 -2.48 -16.45 -11.89
C ASN A 70 -3.81 -16.34 -11.17
N ASP A 71 -4.39 -15.15 -11.15
CA ASP A 71 -5.79 -14.94 -10.81
C ASP A 71 -6.65 -15.10 -12.08
N PRO A 72 -7.78 -15.85 -12.04
CA PRO A 72 -8.63 -16.02 -13.21
C PRO A 72 -9.20 -14.73 -13.80
N ASN A 73 -9.38 -13.69 -12.99
CA ASN A 73 -10.01 -12.43 -13.39
C ASN A 73 -8.97 -11.35 -13.70
N LEU A 74 -7.89 -11.29 -12.92
CA LEU A 74 -6.91 -10.20 -12.98
C LEU A 74 -5.60 -10.61 -13.68
N GLY A 75 -5.42 -11.91 -13.94
CA GLY A 75 -4.29 -12.46 -14.67
C GLY A 75 -3.08 -12.79 -13.80
N ASN A 76 -1.91 -12.84 -14.44
CA ASN A 76 -0.67 -13.23 -13.78
C ASN A 76 -0.13 -12.12 -12.87
N TRP A 77 0.48 -12.51 -11.76
CA TRP A 77 1.16 -11.60 -10.85
C TRP A 77 2.43 -12.20 -10.26
N ASN A 78 3.34 -11.31 -9.85
CA ASN A 78 4.53 -11.60 -9.05
C ASN A 78 4.33 -11.01 -7.65
N GLU A 79 4.53 -11.81 -6.60
CA GLU A 79 4.39 -11.40 -5.21
C GLU A 79 5.71 -11.49 -4.48
N THR A 80 5.98 -10.47 -3.68
CA THR A 80 6.95 -10.55 -2.59
C THR A 80 6.22 -10.63 -1.27
N GLN A 81 6.53 -11.65 -0.48
CA GLN A 81 6.03 -11.86 0.88
C GLN A 81 7.08 -11.41 1.89
N LEU A 82 6.72 -10.47 2.74
CA LEU A 82 7.51 -9.93 3.85
C LEU A 82 7.04 -10.62 5.13
N ILE A 83 7.85 -11.55 5.65
CA ILE A 83 7.47 -12.35 6.82
C ILE A 83 8.10 -11.72 8.05
N TYR A 84 7.25 -11.25 8.94
CA TYR A 84 7.63 -10.65 10.22
C TYR A 84 7.29 -11.57 11.38
N ILE A 85 8.06 -11.44 12.46
CA ILE A 85 7.80 -12.15 13.71
C ILE A 85 7.25 -11.19 14.77
N LEU A 86 6.15 -11.55 15.41
CA LEU A 86 5.59 -10.84 16.55
C LEU A 86 5.75 -11.71 17.80
N ASN A 87 6.58 -11.25 18.76
CA ASN A 87 6.77 -11.93 20.04
C ASN A 87 6.01 -11.19 21.16
N ARG A 88 4.98 -11.85 21.71
CA ARG A 88 4.15 -11.36 22.80
C ARG A 88 4.35 -12.23 24.03
N ASN A 89 5.32 -11.89 24.86
CA ASN A 89 5.59 -12.61 26.12
C ASN A 89 5.79 -14.13 25.91
N GLY A 90 6.54 -14.52 24.87
CA GLY A 90 6.79 -15.93 24.53
C GLY A 90 5.78 -16.55 23.55
N ILE A 91 4.66 -15.87 23.27
CA ILE A 91 3.76 -16.25 22.17
C ILE A 91 4.31 -15.66 20.87
N ILE A 92 4.79 -16.52 20.00
CA ILE A 92 5.29 -16.15 18.67
C ILE A 92 4.15 -16.26 17.65
N SER A 93 4.01 -15.26 16.79
CA SER A 93 3.07 -15.23 15.67
C SER A 93 3.79 -14.70 14.44
N ASN A 94 3.53 -15.30 13.27
CA ASN A 94 4.02 -14.77 12.00
C ASN A 94 2.99 -13.81 11.43
N ILE A 95 3.45 -12.65 11.01
CA ILE A 95 2.64 -11.66 10.26
C ILE A 95 3.24 -11.57 8.87
N THR A 96 2.44 -11.63 7.83
CA THR A 96 2.94 -11.60 6.45
C THR A 96 2.35 -10.41 5.71
N GLY A 97 3.22 -9.52 5.24
CA GLY A 97 2.86 -8.48 4.28
C GLY A 97 3.10 -8.98 2.85
N HIS A 98 2.09 -8.97 2.00
CA HIS A 98 2.19 -9.38 0.60
C HIS A 98 2.17 -8.15 -0.29
N ILE A 99 3.10 -8.07 -1.25
CA ILE A 99 3.10 -7.05 -2.29
C ILE A 99 3.03 -7.76 -3.63
N ARG A 100 1.86 -7.75 -4.29
CA ARG A 100 1.67 -8.31 -5.63
C ARG A 100 1.79 -7.22 -6.67
N GLN A 101 2.59 -7.47 -7.70
CA GLN A 101 2.65 -6.69 -8.92
C GLN A 101 1.96 -7.46 -10.04
N TRP A 102 0.93 -6.84 -10.63
CA TRP A 102 0.14 -7.43 -11.70
C TRP A 102 0.83 -7.25 -13.05
N ASN A 103 0.84 -8.30 -13.87
CA ASN A 103 1.54 -8.27 -15.16
C ASN A 103 0.69 -7.65 -16.27
N SER A 104 -0.64 -7.76 -16.16
CA SER A 104 -1.61 -7.30 -17.17
C SER A 104 -2.31 -6.01 -16.78
N GLN A 105 -2.16 -5.57 -15.53
CA GLN A 105 -2.76 -4.34 -15.00
C GLN A 105 -1.63 -3.48 -14.44
N SER A 106 -1.72 -2.17 -14.66
CA SER A 106 -0.84 -1.19 -14.02
C SER A 106 -1.22 -1.01 -12.56
N ALA A 107 -1.05 -2.08 -11.76
CA ALA A 107 -1.50 -2.12 -10.39
C ALA A 107 -0.56 -2.91 -9.48
N LEU A 108 -0.52 -2.49 -8.21
CA LEU A 108 0.01 -3.26 -7.10
C LEU A 108 -1.14 -3.58 -6.13
N THR A 109 -1.10 -4.75 -5.50
CA THR A 109 -1.95 -5.01 -4.33
C THR A 109 -1.12 -5.33 -3.11
N PHE A 110 -1.56 -4.82 -1.96
CA PHE A 110 -0.93 -5.02 -0.67
C PHE A 110 -1.87 -5.83 0.20
N HIS A 111 -1.40 -6.93 0.77
CA HIS A 111 -2.21 -7.77 1.67
C HIS A 111 -1.50 -7.89 3.01
N LEU A 112 -2.24 -7.88 4.11
CA LEU A 112 -1.69 -8.13 5.43
C LEU A 112 -2.40 -9.34 6.04
N ASP A 113 -1.63 -10.42 6.23
CA ASP A 113 -2.08 -11.62 6.91
C ASP A 113 -1.59 -11.62 8.36
N THR A 114 -2.51 -11.66 9.32
CA THR A 114 -2.16 -11.59 10.76
C THR A 114 -1.81 -12.94 11.38
N GLY A 115 -1.72 -13.99 10.58
CA GLY A 115 -1.29 -15.32 10.98
C GLY A 115 -2.30 -16.10 11.83
N ASP A 116 -1.82 -17.17 12.47
CA ASP A 116 -2.66 -18.21 13.08
C ASP A 116 -3.09 -17.91 14.53
N LYS A 117 -2.76 -16.73 15.07
CA LYS A 117 -3.07 -16.35 16.46
C LYS A 117 -4.05 -15.19 16.51
N ILE A 118 -4.96 -15.25 17.48
CA ILE A 118 -5.83 -14.13 17.80
C ILE A 118 -4.98 -12.96 18.30
N LEU A 119 -5.25 -11.76 17.78
CA LEU A 119 -4.67 -10.52 18.27
C LEU A 119 -5.74 -9.79 19.08
N MET A 120 -5.56 -9.74 20.39
CA MET A 120 -6.56 -9.19 21.31
C MET A 120 -6.03 -7.95 22.01
N ASN A 121 -6.93 -7.02 22.28
CA ASN A 121 -6.73 -5.82 23.09
C ASN A 121 -7.84 -5.74 24.14
N SER A 122 -7.55 -5.12 25.29
CA SER A 122 -8.57 -4.83 26.29
C SER A 122 -9.02 -3.37 26.28
N LYS A 123 -8.37 -2.52 25.47
CA LYS A 123 -8.72 -1.11 25.28
C LYS A 123 -9.12 -0.84 23.83
N LEU A 124 -10.15 -0.01 23.69
CA LEU A 124 -10.45 0.66 22.43
C LEU A 124 -9.34 1.68 22.14
N LEU A 125 -9.02 1.84 20.86
CA LEU A 125 -8.20 2.97 20.40
C LEU A 125 -9.11 4.19 20.22
N ASP A 126 -8.50 5.36 20.04
CA ASP A 126 -9.27 6.54 19.64
C ASP A 126 -9.83 6.36 18.23
N LYS A 127 -10.96 7.03 17.94
CA LYS A 127 -11.67 6.95 16.63
C LYS A 127 -10.85 7.39 15.42
N ASN A 128 -9.67 7.93 15.64
CA ASN A 128 -8.74 8.43 14.62
C ASN A 128 -7.48 7.54 14.54
N GLN A 129 -7.57 6.30 15.00
CA GLN A 129 -6.46 5.36 15.00
C GLN A 129 -6.88 4.05 14.32
N ILE A 130 -5.89 3.33 13.81
CA ILE A 130 -6.06 2.01 13.23
C ILE A 130 -5.22 1.00 14.01
N ARG A 131 -5.55 -0.29 13.93
CA ARG A 131 -4.91 -1.37 14.72
C ARG A 131 -3.82 -2.11 13.99
N THR A 132 -3.86 -2.07 12.66
CA THR A 132 -2.80 -2.61 11.81
C THR A 132 -2.34 -1.51 10.88
N ILE A 133 -1.08 -1.60 10.46
CA ILE A 133 -0.46 -0.65 9.54
C ILE A 133 0.29 -1.50 8.52
N PHE A 134 -0.34 -1.74 7.37
CA PHE A 134 0.29 -2.24 6.14
C PHE A 134 -0.72 -2.16 4.98
N PRO A 135 -0.36 -1.55 3.84
CA PRO A 135 0.84 -0.75 3.62
C PRO A 135 0.79 0.59 4.37
N SER A 136 1.93 1.29 4.39
CA SER A 136 2.00 2.68 4.82
C SER A 136 3.00 3.45 3.95
N PHE A 137 2.75 4.74 3.76
CA PHE A 137 3.50 5.60 2.86
C PHE A 137 3.83 6.93 3.52
N ASN A 138 5.02 7.44 3.26
CA ASN A 138 5.33 8.81 3.62
C ASN A 138 4.58 9.78 2.71
N ILE A 139 4.01 10.81 3.32
CA ILE A 139 3.45 12.00 2.67
C ILE A 139 4.60 13.00 2.60
N GLU A 140 5.22 13.12 1.43
CA GLU A 140 6.43 13.90 1.24
C GLU A 140 6.58 14.35 -0.20
N GLN A 141 7.37 15.40 -0.39
CA GLN A 141 7.91 15.75 -1.70
C GLN A 141 9.16 14.90 -1.94
N ILE A 142 9.14 14.12 -3.01
CA ILE A 142 10.27 13.26 -3.38
C ILE A 142 11.47 14.10 -3.83
N ASP A 143 11.21 15.19 -4.54
CA ASP A 143 12.19 16.21 -4.90
C ASP A 143 11.54 17.60 -5.00
N GLY A 144 12.34 18.63 -5.28
CA GLY A 144 11.87 20.02 -5.33
C GLY A 144 10.88 20.34 -6.46
N ASN A 145 10.71 19.44 -7.44
CA ASN A 145 9.73 19.55 -8.52
C ASN A 145 8.49 18.68 -8.28
N ASP A 146 8.45 17.90 -7.20
CA ASP A 146 7.29 17.10 -6.82
C ASP A 146 6.12 18.00 -6.38
N ASN A 147 5.19 18.19 -7.31
CA ASN A 147 3.99 19.00 -7.14
C ASN A 147 2.72 18.13 -7.27
N ARG A 148 2.72 16.96 -6.63
CA ARG A 148 1.54 16.09 -6.63
C ARG A 148 0.43 16.69 -5.79
N GLY A 149 -0.77 16.69 -6.35
CA GLY A 149 -2.02 16.98 -5.67
C GLY A 149 -2.66 15.69 -5.20
N VAL A 150 -3.51 15.80 -4.19
CA VAL A 150 -4.28 14.69 -3.64
C VAL A 150 -5.75 15.06 -3.56
N ILE A 151 -6.63 14.12 -3.90
CA ILE A 151 -8.06 14.17 -3.63
C ILE A 151 -8.46 12.91 -2.87
N MET A 152 -9.33 13.04 -1.88
CA MET A 152 -9.85 11.95 -1.07
C MET A 152 -11.33 12.13 -0.76
N GLY A 153 -12.03 11.02 -0.60
CA GLY A 153 -13.34 10.97 0.03
C GLY A 153 -14.51 11.01 -0.95
N PHE A 154 -15.67 10.58 -0.47
CA PHE A 154 -16.93 10.56 -1.22
C PHE A 154 -17.88 11.67 -0.74
N ASP A 155 -18.11 11.76 0.57
CA ASP A 155 -19.09 12.68 1.18
C ASP A 155 -18.49 14.02 1.63
N SER A 156 -17.23 14.02 2.08
CA SER A 156 -16.46 15.22 2.43
C SER A 156 -15.17 15.22 1.61
N GLN A 157 -15.27 15.63 0.35
CA GLN A 157 -14.10 15.66 -0.52
C GLN A 157 -13.02 16.56 0.07
N HIS A 158 -11.83 15.99 0.26
CA HIS A 158 -10.65 16.67 0.72
C HIS A 158 -9.66 16.76 -0.43
N ALA A 159 -9.10 17.94 -0.65
CA ALA A 159 -8.08 18.17 -1.65
C ALA A 159 -6.92 18.95 -1.05
N GLY A 160 -5.71 18.63 -1.48
CA GLY A 160 -4.49 19.24 -0.97
C GLY A 160 -3.27 18.96 -1.82
N ILE A 161 -2.10 19.30 -1.29
CA ILE A 161 -0.80 18.98 -1.87
C ILE A 161 -0.26 17.75 -1.15
N TRP A 162 0.37 16.83 -1.86
CA TRP A 162 1.03 15.68 -1.27
C TRP A 162 2.41 16.08 -0.75
N ASN A 163 2.48 16.58 0.49
CA ASN A 163 3.73 16.91 1.15
C ASN A 163 3.64 16.74 2.68
N SER A 164 4.77 16.77 3.36
CA SER A 164 4.86 16.50 4.80
C SER A 164 4.17 17.53 5.69
N SER A 165 3.83 18.70 5.16
CA SER A 165 3.09 19.75 5.88
C SER A 165 1.57 19.66 5.73
N SER A 166 1.08 18.77 4.86
CA SER A 166 -0.34 18.70 4.52
C SER A 166 -1.07 17.72 5.43
N GLU A 167 -2.16 18.17 6.04
CA GLU A 167 -3.12 17.31 6.76
C GLU A 167 -4.27 16.99 5.83
N ILE A 168 -4.21 15.82 5.19
CA ILE A 168 -5.14 15.41 4.13
C ILE A 168 -6.27 14.55 4.71
N ILE A 169 -5.95 13.74 5.73
CA ILE A 169 -6.90 12.87 6.44
C ILE A 169 -7.17 13.47 7.81
N ARG A 170 -8.44 13.66 8.16
CA ARG A 170 -8.80 14.21 9.48
C ARG A 170 -9.12 13.14 10.50
N ASN A 171 -9.61 11.98 10.05
CA ASN A 171 -9.97 10.87 10.93
C ASN A 171 -10.03 9.53 10.17
N SER A 172 -10.04 8.42 10.91
CA SER A 172 -10.20 7.06 10.38
C SER A 172 -11.65 6.60 10.25
N LEU A 173 -12.60 7.54 10.14
CA LEU A 173 -13.95 7.25 9.66
C LEU A 173 -14.11 7.72 8.21
N GLU A 174 -13.19 8.54 7.71
CA GLU A 174 -13.08 8.90 6.31
C GLU A 174 -12.67 7.66 5.51
N GLY A 175 -13.53 7.26 4.58
CA GLY A 175 -13.30 6.17 3.66
C GLY A 175 -13.24 6.66 2.22
N GLY A 176 -12.84 5.75 1.34
CA GLY A 176 -12.79 5.98 -0.11
C GLY A 176 -11.37 6.00 -0.67
N PRO A 177 -11.25 6.17 -1.99
CA PRO A 177 -9.96 6.19 -2.65
C PRO A 177 -9.17 7.45 -2.32
N VAL A 178 -7.85 7.31 -2.30
CA VAL A 178 -6.88 8.41 -2.31
C VAL A 178 -6.35 8.53 -3.72
N ILE A 179 -6.59 9.66 -4.35
CA ILE A 179 -6.23 9.92 -5.74
C ILE A 179 -5.09 10.93 -5.75
N LEU A 180 -3.95 10.54 -6.31
CA LEU A 180 -2.75 11.35 -6.45
C LEU A 180 -2.50 11.64 -7.92
N PHE A 181 -2.15 12.88 -8.24
CA PHE A 181 -1.96 13.33 -9.62
C PHE A 181 -1.01 14.53 -9.68
N ASP A 182 -0.42 14.78 -10.85
CA ASP A 182 0.43 15.96 -11.04
C ASP A 182 -0.42 17.24 -11.20
N LEU A 183 -0.24 18.22 -10.29
CA LEU A 183 -0.93 19.51 -10.32
C LEU A 183 -0.52 20.36 -11.52
N ASN A 184 0.75 20.31 -11.94
CA ASN A 184 1.24 21.07 -13.09
C ASN A 184 0.55 20.63 -14.38
N LYS A 185 0.19 19.35 -14.44
CA LYS A 185 -0.54 18.73 -15.55
C LYS A 185 -2.04 18.70 -15.34
N LYS A 186 -2.53 19.26 -14.22
CA LYS A 186 -3.97 19.28 -13.86
C LYS A 186 -4.60 17.88 -13.90
N GLY A 187 -3.83 16.84 -13.56
CA GLY A 187 -4.27 15.46 -13.61
C GLY A 187 -4.60 14.91 -15.01
N GLN A 188 -4.00 15.47 -16.06
CA GLN A 188 -4.15 14.96 -17.43
C GLN A 188 -3.21 13.79 -17.77
N ASP A 189 -2.16 13.60 -16.96
CA ASP A 189 -1.13 12.58 -17.17
C ASP A 189 -1.22 11.51 -16.06
N ASN A 190 -0.13 11.28 -15.33
CA ASN A 190 0.01 10.22 -14.35
C ASN A 190 -0.92 10.41 -13.15
N VAL A 191 -1.72 9.38 -12.88
CA VAL A 191 -2.66 9.32 -11.77
C VAL A 191 -2.51 7.99 -11.04
N VAL A 192 -2.46 8.07 -9.71
CA VAL A 192 -2.47 6.92 -8.82
C VAL A 192 -3.73 6.93 -7.97
N ILE A 193 -4.39 5.79 -7.87
CA ILE A 193 -5.56 5.59 -7.02
C ILE A 193 -5.21 4.51 -5.99
N ILE A 194 -5.25 4.85 -4.71
CA ILE A 194 -5.08 3.90 -3.60
C ILE A 194 -6.44 3.66 -2.96
N SER A 195 -6.87 2.41 -2.82
CA SER A 195 -8.17 2.08 -2.25
C SER A 195 -8.21 0.69 -1.62
N SER A 196 -9.20 0.44 -0.77
CA SER A 196 -9.46 -0.89 -0.22
C SER A 196 -9.85 -1.85 -1.34
N PHE A 197 -9.14 -2.99 -1.43
CA PHE A 197 -9.36 -4.03 -2.43
C PHE A 197 -10.19 -5.20 -1.90
N SER A 198 -10.17 -5.40 -0.59
CA SER A 198 -11.09 -6.28 0.12
C SER A 198 -11.57 -5.62 1.40
N GLN A 199 -12.62 -6.17 2.01
CA GLN A 199 -13.07 -5.78 3.36
C GLN A 199 -13.20 -4.25 3.54
N PHE A 200 -13.83 -3.59 2.56
CA PHE A 200 -13.97 -2.13 2.52
C PHE A 200 -14.66 -1.53 3.76
N MET A 201 -15.39 -2.34 4.53
CA MET A 201 -16.02 -1.92 5.80
C MET A 201 -15.09 -2.02 7.02
N ALA A 202 -13.97 -2.74 6.92
CA ALA A 202 -13.05 -2.98 8.04
C ALA A 202 -11.70 -2.27 7.87
N ILE A 203 -11.32 -1.95 6.63
CA ILE A 203 -10.13 -1.17 6.33
C ILE A 203 -10.44 0.32 6.44
N SER A 204 -9.67 1.01 7.25
CA SER A 204 -9.60 2.46 7.26
C SER A 204 -8.21 2.95 6.89
N LEU A 205 -8.17 4.20 6.48
CA LEU A 205 -6.98 5.01 6.38
C LEU A 205 -6.85 5.92 7.60
N ASN A 206 -5.63 6.33 7.91
CA ASN A 206 -5.31 7.33 8.91
C ASN A 206 -4.08 8.12 8.46
N GLN A 207 -3.97 9.37 8.87
CA GLN A 207 -2.74 10.12 8.79
C GLN A 207 -2.19 10.34 10.19
N GLN A 208 -0.94 9.92 10.41
CA GLN A 208 -0.20 10.27 11.61
C GLN A 208 1.08 10.97 11.18
N ASP A 209 1.24 12.22 11.61
CA ASP A 209 2.31 13.10 11.14
C ASP A 209 2.32 13.18 9.60
N ASN A 210 3.44 12.86 8.97
CA ASN A 210 3.60 12.78 7.53
C ASN A 210 3.47 11.34 7.00
N ILE A 211 2.70 10.47 7.64
CA ILE A 211 2.55 9.07 7.21
C ILE A 211 1.08 8.77 6.94
N LEU A 212 0.79 8.36 5.70
CA LEU A 212 -0.46 7.73 5.31
C LEU A 212 -0.42 6.26 5.71
N GLN A 213 -1.37 5.83 6.53
CA GLN A 213 -1.43 4.48 7.10
C GLN A 213 -2.75 3.83 6.73
N TYR A 214 -2.72 2.53 6.45
CA TYR A 214 -3.92 1.73 6.20
C TYR A 214 -3.95 0.49 7.08
N GLY A 215 -5.15 0.11 7.50
CA GLY A 215 -5.38 -1.12 8.24
C GLY A 215 -6.72 -1.16 8.94
N VAL A 216 -6.83 -2.03 9.93
CA VAL A 216 -8.12 -2.33 10.58
C VAL A 216 -8.58 -1.20 11.50
N MET A 217 -9.86 -0.84 11.44
CA MET A 217 -10.49 0.18 12.28
C MET A 217 -10.29 -0.01 13.80
N ASP A 218 -10.29 1.10 14.54
CA ASP A 218 -10.17 1.19 16.01
C ASP A 218 -11.18 0.33 16.78
N SER A 219 -12.41 0.22 16.26
CA SER A 219 -13.54 -0.42 16.95
C SER A 219 -13.35 -1.93 17.20
N MET A 220 -12.42 -2.58 16.48
CA MET A 220 -12.17 -4.02 16.61
C MET A 220 -11.23 -4.36 17.77
N ILE A 221 -11.75 -4.73 18.95
CA ILE A 221 -10.89 -5.18 20.07
C ILE A 221 -10.15 -6.49 19.81
N THR A 222 -10.58 -7.27 18.81
CA THR A 222 -10.00 -8.57 18.46
C THR A 222 -9.88 -8.71 16.95
N ILE A 223 -8.68 -9.07 16.48
CA ILE A 223 -8.44 -9.52 15.11
C ILE A 223 -8.41 -11.06 15.13
N PRO A 224 -9.27 -11.74 14.35
CA PRO A 224 -9.35 -13.20 14.37
C PRO A 224 -8.10 -13.85 13.75
N VAL A 225 -7.98 -15.17 13.94
CA VAL A 225 -6.95 -15.96 13.25
C VAL A 225 -7.15 -15.88 11.74
N ASN A 226 -6.05 -15.89 11.00
CA ASN A 226 -6.00 -15.85 9.54
C ASN A 226 -6.78 -14.67 8.94
N TYR A 227 -6.88 -13.56 9.67
CA TYR A 227 -7.42 -12.33 9.11
C TYR A 227 -6.47 -11.81 8.02
N SER A 228 -7.05 -11.49 6.87
CA SER A 228 -6.34 -10.94 5.72
C SER A 228 -7.12 -9.76 5.21
N ASN A 229 -6.48 -8.61 5.03
CA ASN A 229 -7.07 -7.44 4.39
C ASN A 229 -6.17 -6.96 3.26
N SER A 230 -6.76 -6.32 2.26
CA SER A 230 -6.00 -5.89 1.08
C SER A 230 -6.36 -4.52 0.55
N LEU A 231 -5.35 -3.84 0.02
CA LEU A 231 -5.44 -2.61 -0.74
C LEU A 231 -4.96 -2.82 -2.16
N ILE A 232 -5.42 -1.93 -3.03
CA ILE A 232 -4.91 -1.78 -4.38
C ILE A 232 -4.33 -0.37 -4.55
N LEU A 233 -3.23 -0.31 -5.28
CA LEU A 233 -2.66 0.91 -5.83
C LEU A 233 -2.68 0.76 -7.34
N PHE A 234 -3.60 1.47 -7.99
CA PHE A 234 -3.82 1.47 -9.42
C PHE A 234 -3.16 2.70 -10.05
N TYR A 235 -2.61 2.53 -11.26
CA TYR A 235 -1.96 3.58 -12.02
C TYR A 235 -2.56 3.71 -13.42
N SER A 236 -2.73 4.95 -13.88
CA SER A 236 -3.02 5.28 -15.27
C SER A 236 -2.22 6.51 -15.70
N SER A 237 -1.70 6.47 -16.93
CA SER A 237 -1.03 7.59 -17.59
C SER A 237 -1.97 8.47 -18.42
N GLU A 238 -3.27 8.14 -18.46
CA GLU A 238 -4.27 8.75 -19.33
C GLU A 238 -5.15 9.80 -18.59
N GLY A 239 -4.69 10.26 -17.42
CA GLY A 239 -5.37 11.28 -16.63
C GLY A 239 -6.50 10.75 -15.74
N ILE A 240 -7.03 11.63 -14.89
CA ILE A 240 -7.92 11.28 -13.77
C ILE A 240 -9.20 10.58 -14.25
N ASN A 241 -9.81 11.05 -15.34
CA ASN A 241 -11.08 10.49 -15.80
C ASN A 241 -10.92 9.04 -16.27
N LYS A 242 -9.88 8.75 -17.03
CA LYS A 242 -9.58 7.39 -17.50
C LYS A 242 -9.14 6.51 -16.32
N ALA A 243 -8.31 7.05 -15.43
CA ALA A 243 -7.88 6.36 -14.22
C ALA A 243 -9.08 5.90 -13.37
N ILE A 244 -10.03 6.80 -13.08
CA ILE A 244 -11.23 6.48 -12.31
C ILE A 244 -12.10 5.46 -13.03
N HIS A 245 -12.29 5.61 -14.35
CA HIS A 245 -13.08 4.67 -15.14
C HIS A 245 -12.49 3.26 -15.09
N ASP A 246 -11.21 3.11 -15.40
CA ASP A 246 -10.54 1.81 -15.46
C ASP A 246 -10.42 1.16 -14.09
N TRP A 247 -10.07 1.95 -13.07
CA TRP A 247 -10.10 1.50 -11.68
C TRP A 247 -11.49 0.98 -11.31
N GLY A 248 -12.55 1.71 -11.64
CA GLY A 248 -13.92 1.29 -11.38
C GLY A 248 -14.38 0.06 -12.18
N GLN A 249 -13.75 -0.27 -13.31
CA GLN A 249 -14.02 -1.53 -14.04
C GLN A 249 -13.28 -2.72 -13.44
N MET A 250 -12.15 -2.49 -12.75
CA MET A 250 -11.33 -3.53 -12.13
C MET A 250 -11.84 -3.93 -10.74
N MET A 251 -12.45 -2.98 -10.01
CA MET A 251 -13.03 -3.17 -8.68
C MET A 251 -14.37 -3.92 -8.70
#